data_AF-A0A1X6ZGG4-F1
#
_entry.id   AF-A0A1X6ZGG4-F1
#
_cell.length_a   1.000
_cell.length_b   1.000
_cell.length_c   1.000
_cell.angle_alpha   90.00
_cell.angle_beta   90.00
_cell.angle_gamma   90.00
#
_symmetry.space_group_name_H-M   'P 1'
#
loop_
_entity.id
_entity.type
_entity.pdbx_description
1 polymer ?
#
loop_
_entity_poly.entity_id
_entity_poly.type
_entity_poly.pdbx_seq_one_letter_code
_entity_poly.pdbx_strand_id
1 'polypeptide(L)'
;MGRGPKKPGRDFAAMKDAERGRITGRRFKDVSGAIRLPDGKVIADIKADTDGKAPEEIRQKAPPLALLPLSIEYRFMQVNEPVLIKDTSALRAAVKPFDKMRGLKSLKAREKAAAEMAKVMAKAKTAHRFVPRKSTEVEELWLRWYPDESFAEEGVAPATQEEAEARKLFESEIGGKPWWDMSDAGVSAHWQHFAGAVGAYRAVHLMRSGEDKGDAQYQRRLGRIAALPGKVALYAVIKGRVERLAVGKTIPRNTASAASVVSYTPEAADPGGWLVDFETAIEHGMGIKISDPDTIKLARSADWIIAVGLSGGQSQDELAALLNSHVASGEFSAIPQDSATNNSPDALSYLNRPEADLEGFTKRATAIEQGDYSAGKTYAADLLAEAFDIPKADLRWAVNGADTGFEDARAMLRVIGPALLDSALDGYSQVAGVTEDEFIEVMAGTIAARGVLPTVRLGGNAMGVLPITDISAFKPAEPGPDADAAAQAAYKVQGFLAQYSRFNRAFLPRKADDTVPVIQPSDPEGADKLFDILSSTRVSKRLDVSGVGPKAAKISDLGCPYVDGTRPKFRAKKEVVAKFRISC
;
A
#
# COMPACT_ATOMS: atom_id res chain seq x y z
N MET A 1 23.40 -35.61 72.34
CA MET A 1 24.04 -34.75 73.38
C MET A 1 24.32 -33.40 72.72
N GLY A 2 23.90 -32.22 73.17
CA GLY A 2 23.10 -31.79 74.30
C GLY A 2 23.13 -30.25 74.38
N ARG A 3 21.95 -29.66 74.56
CA ARG A 3 21.61 -28.42 75.32
C ARG A 3 22.14 -27.05 74.81
N GLY A 4 21.17 -26.16 74.54
CA GLY A 4 21.38 -24.72 74.24
C GLY A 4 21.60 -23.83 75.47
N PRO A 5 21.26 -22.53 75.38
CA PRO A 5 20.35 -21.95 76.37
C PRO A 5 19.24 -21.04 75.79
N LYS A 6 18.30 -20.73 76.68
CA LYS A 6 16.95 -20.16 76.52
C LYS A 6 16.92 -18.62 76.61
N LYS A 7 15.96 -17.99 75.88
CA LYS A 7 14.98 -16.89 76.18
C LYS A 7 15.42 -15.64 76.97
N PRO A 8 14.83 -14.42 76.73
CA PRO A 8 13.38 -14.09 76.76
C PRO A 8 12.90 -13.31 75.51
N GLY A 9 11.63 -13.25 75.10
CA GLY A 9 10.39 -13.12 75.88
C GLY A 9 9.93 -11.66 75.85
N ARG A 10 9.21 -11.26 74.79
CA ARG A 10 8.33 -10.08 74.78
C ARG A 10 7.04 -10.37 74.01
N ASP A 11 5.95 -10.23 74.73
CA ASP A 11 4.56 -10.27 74.29
C ASP A 11 4.25 -9.15 73.29
N PHE A 12 3.47 -9.47 72.26
CA PHE A 12 2.47 -8.55 71.69
C PHE A 12 1.30 -9.38 71.16
N ALA A 13 0.44 -9.80 72.09
CA ALA A 13 -0.95 -10.07 71.82
C ALA A 13 -1.70 -8.74 71.93
N ALA A 14 -2.02 -8.11 70.78
CA ALA A 14 -3.11 -7.14 70.59
C ALA A 14 -3.03 -6.51 69.19
N MET A 15 -3.58 -7.19 68.18
CA MET A 15 -4.15 -6.60 66.95
C MET A 15 -4.67 -7.72 66.03
N LYS A 16 -5.61 -8.50 66.58
CA LYS A 16 -6.62 -9.21 65.80
C LYS A 16 -7.93 -8.58 66.23
N ASP A 17 -8.65 -8.00 65.28
CA ASP A 17 -10.00 -7.41 65.36
C ASP A 17 -10.05 -5.93 64.93
N ALA A 18 -9.65 -5.66 63.69
CA ALA A 18 -10.23 -4.61 62.85
C ALA A 18 -9.96 -4.96 61.39
N GLU A 19 -10.98 -4.83 60.54
CA GLU A 19 -10.91 -4.92 59.07
C GLU A 19 -10.76 -6.31 58.42
N ARG A 20 -11.67 -7.23 58.78
CA ARG A 20 -12.24 -8.17 57.80
C ARG A 20 -13.71 -7.81 57.54
N GLY A 21 -13.91 -6.70 56.83
CA GLY A 21 -15.21 -6.34 56.26
C GLY A 21 -15.46 -7.14 54.99
N ARG A 22 -16.21 -8.24 55.09
CA ARG A 22 -16.82 -8.95 53.95
C ARG A 22 -17.69 -7.98 53.15
N ILE A 23 -17.33 -7.67 51.91
CA ILE A 23 -18.29 -7.21 50.90
C ILE A 23 -18.79 -8.44 50.15
N THR A 24 -19.65 -9.21 50.81
CA THR A 24 -20.51 -10.20 50.16
C THR A 24 -21.85 -9.53 49.86
N GLY A 25 -22.15 -9.35 48.57
CA GLY A 25 -23.49 -8.99 48.12
C GLY A 25 -23.66 -7.55 47.62
N ARG A 26 -23.08 -7.21 46.46
CA ARG A 26 -23.71 -6.25 45.54
C ARG A 26 -23.93 -6.92 44.20
N ARG A 27 -25.21 -7.07 43.83
CA ARG A 27 -25.60 -7.45 42.47
C ARG A 27 -25.18 -6.32 41.53
N PHE A 28 -24.48 -6.67 40.46
CA PHE A 28 -24.05 -5.81 39.35
C PHE A 28 -25.23 -5.31 38.48
N LYS A 29 -26.29 -4.75 39.08
CA LYS A 29 -27.39 -4.15 38.31
C LYS A 29 -27.38 -2.61 38.24
N ASP A 30 -26.57 -1.94 39.05
CA ASP A 30 -26.55 -0.47 39.09
C ASP A 30 -25.11 0.10 39.06
N VAL A 31 -24.41 -0.06 37.93
CA VAL A 31 -23.17 0.70 37.66
C VAL A 31 -23.43 1.67 36.51
N SER A 32 -24.17 2.74 36.80
CA SER A 32 -24.09 4.01 36.06
C SER A 32 -23.19 4.95 36.87
N GLY A 33 -21.88 4.75 36.77
CA GLY A 33 -20.88 5.57 37.44
C GLY A 33 -20.31 6.62 36.49
N ALA A 34 -20.67 7.89 36.67
CA ALA A 34 -20.10 8.99 35.91
C ALA A 34 -18.58 9.13 36.16
N ILE A 35 -17.81 9.26 35.08
CA ILE A 35 -16.36 9.48 35.15
C ILE A 35 -16.13 10.95 35.55
N ARG A 36 -15.41 11.16 36.66
CA ARG A 36 -14.98 12.48 37.13
C ARG A 36 -13.53 12.73 36.71
N LEU A 37 -13.28 13.89 36.11
CA LEU A 37 -11.92 14.34 35.80
C LEU A 37 -11.21 14.86 37.07
N PRO A 38 -9.86 14.97 37.05
CA PRO A 38 -9.07 15.47 38.20
C PRO A 38 -9.43 16.89 38.66
N ASP A 39 -10.08 17.70 37.81
CA ASP A 39 -10.56 19.05 38.13
C ASP A 39 -11.98 19.06 38.73
N GLY A 40 -12.55 17.88 38.99
CA GLY A 40 -13.89 17.72 39.57
C GLY A 40 -15.04 17.88 38.58
N LYS A 41 -14.77 18.14 37.29
CA LYS A 41 -15.83 18.16 36.28
C LYS A 41 -16.33 16.75 36.01
N VAL A 42 -17.64 16.57 36.18
CA VAL A 42 -18.38 15.38 35.77
C VAL A 42 -18.59 15.51 34.27
N ILE A 43 -18.04 14.58 33.49
CA ILE A 43 -18.43 14.43 32.08
C ILE A 43 -19.86 13.86 32.15
N ALA A 44 -20.86 14.66 31.78
CA ALA A 44 -22.23 14.19 31.69
C ALA A 44 -22.25 12.95 30.80
N ASP A 45 -23.04 11.93 31.19
CA ASP A 45 -23.25 10.70 30.43
C ASP A 45 -23.31 11.04 28.94
N ILE A 46 -22.33 10.55 28.19
CA ILE A 46 -22.43 10.49 26.74
C ILE A 46 -23.55 9.49 26.49
N LYS A 47 -24.79 9.99 26.46
CA LYS A 47 -25.86 9.30 25.75
C LYS A 47 -25.36 9.24 24.31
N ALA A 48 -24.77 8.10 23.95
CA ALA A 48 -24.62 7.75 22.56
C ALA A 48 -26.01 7.93 21.96
N ASP A 49 -26.12 8.86 21.03
CA ASP A 49 -27.33 9.09 20.27
C ASP A 49 -27.59 7.82 19.46
N THR A 50 -28.37 6.91 20.02
CA THR A 50 -28.68 5.60 19.44
C THR A 50 -29.59 5.71 18.21
N ASP A 51 -30.06 6.92 17.89
CA ASP A 51 -30.95 7.17 16.76
C ASP A 51 -30.23 7.70 15.50
N GLY A 52 -28.89 7.84 15.57
CA GLY A 52 -28.04 8.05 14.41
C GLY A 52 -27.93 6.80 13.55
N LYS A 53 -29.03 6.40 12.88
CA LYS A 53 -28.96 5.43 11.79
C LYS A 53 -28.02 5.99 10.73
N ALA A 54 -26.78 5.50 10.72
CA ALA A 54 -25.91 5.60 9.55
C ALA A 54 -26.74 5.17 8.33
N PRO A 55 -26.68 5.89 7.19
CA PRO A 55 -27.38 5.51 5.98
C PRO A 55 -27.19 4.03 5.72
N GLU A 56 -28.27 3.32 5.41
CA GLU A 56 -28.27 1.86 5.19
C GLU A 56 -27.24 1.44 4.13
N GLU A 57 -26.85 2.39 3.27
CA GLU A 57 -25.78 2.32 2.29
C GLU A 57 -24.37 2.09 2.88
N ILE A 58 -24.11 2.46 4.14
CA ILE A 58 -22.80 2.25 4.82
C ILE A 58 -22.76 0.88 5.55
N ARG A 59 -23.89 0.18 5.69
CA ARG A 59 -23.96 -1.13 6.36
C ARG A 59 -23.58 -2.31 5.48
N GLN A 60 -23.31 -2.10 4.20
CA GLN A 60 -22.61 -3.12 3.43
C GLN A 60 -21.22 -3.27 4.03
N LYS A 61 -20.86 -4.49 4.44
CA LYS A 61 -19.48 -4.83 4.85
C LYS A 61 -18.55 -4.20 3.81
N ALA A 62 -17.85 -3.13 4.17
CA ALA A 62 -16.95 -2.48 3.24
C ALA A 62 -15.97 -3.59 2.81
N PRO A 63 -15.95 -3.97 1.52
CA PRO A 63 -15.03 -5.01 1.07
C PRO A 63 -13.61 -4.56 1.42
N PRO A 64 -12.71 -5.51 1.78
CA PRO A 64 -11.33 -5.16 2.09
C PRO A 64 -10.74 -4.33 0.93
N LEU A 65 -10.13 -3.20 1.26
CA LEU A 65 -9.51 -2.31 0.29
C LEU A 65 -8.00 -2.61 0.25
N ALA A 66 -7.50 -3.05 -0.89
CA ALA A 66 -6.07 -3.10 -1.15
C ALA A 66 -5.60 -1.76 -1.73
N LEU A 67 -4.66 -1.10 -1.05
CA LEU A 67 -3.97 0.06 -1.59
C LEU A 67 -2.71 -0.43 -2.29
N LEU A 68 -2.67 -0.28 -3.61
CA LEU A 68 -1.50 -0.65 -4.40
C LEU A 68 -0.56 0.55 -4.49
N PRO A 69 0.77 0.35 -4.36
CA PRO A 69 1.73 1.43 -4.57
C PRO A 69 1.60 1.99 -5.99
N LEU A 70 1.66 3.31 -6.07
CA LEU A 70 1.58 4.05 -7.32
C LEU A 70 2.50 5.27 -7.27
N SER A 71 3.20 5.51 -8.37
CA SER A 71 3.95 6.75 -8.58
C SER A 71 3.04 7.80 -9.20
N ILE A 72 3.12 9.05 -8.73
CA ILE A 72 2.35 10.17 -9.27
C ILE A 72 3.32 11.14 -9.95
N GLU A 73 3.03 11.45 -11.20
CA GLU A 73 3.60 12.61 -11.88
C GLU A 73 2.57 13.73 -11.87
N TYR A 74 2.98 14.94 -11.48
CA TYR A 74 2.11 16.12 -11.58
C TYR A 74 2.86 17.34 -12.10
N ARG A 75 2.16 18.19 -12.85
CA ARG A 75 2.70 19.42 -13.45
C ARG A 75 1.65 20.54 -13.42
N PHE A 76 2.07 21.74 -13.03
CA PHE A 76 1.28 22.95 -13.27
C PHE A 76 1.75 23.57 -14.60
N MET A 77 0.85 23.64 -15.56
CA MET A 77 1.12 24.10 -16.92
C MET A 77 0.48 25.47 -17.13
N GLN A 78 1.15 26.36 -17.84
CA GLN A 78 0.56 27.59 -18.35
C GLN A 78 0.24 27.36 -19.83
N VAL A 79 -1.04 27.35 -20.17
CA VAL A 79 -1.50 27.01 -21.51
C VAL A 79 -2.15 28.23 -22.15
N ASN A 80 -1.72 28.53 -23.37
CA ASN A 80 -2.33 29.60 -24.16
C ASN A 80 -3.65 29.09 -24.74
N GLU A 81 -4.76 29.42 -24.09
CA GLU A 81 -6.08 29.08 -24.63
C GLU A 81 -6.45 30.06 -25.76
N PRO A 82 -6.74 29.59 -26.98
CA PRO A 82 -7.17 30.47 -28.05
C PRO A 82 -8.54 31.05 -27.71
N VAL A 83 -8.65 32.38 -27.57
CA VAL A 83 -9.95 33.03 -27.34
C VAL A 83 -10.90 32.71 -28.50
N LEU A 84 -11.99 32.00 -28.18
CA LEU A 84 -13.04 31.65 -29.13
C LEU A 84 -13.65 32.94 -29.67
N ILE A 85 -13.46 33.21 -30.97
CA ILE A 85 -14.10 34.35 -31.63
C ILE A 85 -15.59 34.07 -31.68
N LYS A 86 -16.38 34.70 -30.80
CA LYS A 86 -17.82 34.47 -30.62
C LYS A 86 -18.66 34.71 -31.88
N ASP A 87 -18.11 35.41 -32.88
CA ASP A 87 -18.79 35.65 -34.15
C ASP A 87 -17.96 35.18 -35.36
N THR A 88 -18.04 33.89 -35.66
CA THR A 88 -17.57 33.34 -36.95
C THR A 88 -18.68 33.31 -38.00
N SER A 89 -19.86 33.90 -37.74
CA SER A 89 -21.04 33.73 -38.59
C SER A 89 -20.84 34.38 -39.97
N ALA A 90 -20.23 35.56 -40.01
CA ALA A 90 -19.88 36.25 -41.25
C ALA A 90 -18.84 35.48 -42.07
N LEU A 91 -17.84 34.89 -41.42
CA LEU A 91 -16.80 34.09 -42.08
C LEU A 91 -17.38 32.77 -42.61
N ARG A 92 -18.21 32.08 -41.81
CA ARG A 92 -18.91 30.86 -42.25
C ARG A 92 -19.90 31.16 -43.37
N ALA A 93 -20.64 32.26 -43.33
CA ALA A 93 -21.56 32.68 -44.39
C ALA A 93 -20.81 33.00 -45.70
N ALA A 94 -19.62 33.59 -45.61
CA ALA A 94 -18.76 33.86 -46.76
C ALA A 94 -18.18 32.56 -47.39
N VAL A 95 -17.96 31.52 -46.59
CA VAL A 95 -17.40 30.23 -47.06
C VAL A 95 -18.49 29.21 -47.44
N LYS A 96 -19.72 29.33 -46.95
CA LYS A 96 -20.85 28.40 -47.19
C LYS A 96 -21.16 28.12 -48.69
N PRO A 97 -21.03 29.08 -49.63
CA PRO A 97 -21.18 28.79 -51.06
C PRO A 97 -20.12 27.81 -51.60
N PHE A 98 -18.96 27.68 -50.95
CA PHE A 98 -17.84 26.86 -51.41
C PHE A 98 -17.92 25.38 -51.06
N ASP A 99 -18.57 25.01 -49.95
CA ASP A 99 -18.80 23.59 -49.65
C ASP A 99 -19.66 22.92 -50.74
N LYS A 100 -20.52 23.70 -51.40
CA LYS A 100 -21.28 23.26 -52.58
C LYS A 100 -20.44 23.18 -53.86
N MET A 101 -19.28 23.85 -53.92
CA MET A 101 -18.43 23.93 -55.12
C MET A 101 -17.33 22.86 -55.19
N ARG A 102 -17.04 22.14 -54.09
CA ARG A 102 -16.12 20.99 -54.07
C ARG A 102 -16.52 19.85 -55.02
N GLY A 103 -17.77 19.82 -55.49
CA GLY A 103 -18.28 18.87 -56.50
C GLY A 103 -18.18 19.31 -57.97
N LEU A 104 -17.62 20.48 -58.28
CA LEU A 104 -17.58 20.99 -59.66
C LEU A 104 -16.51 20.26 -60.52
N LYS A 105 -16.94 19.70 -61.65
CA LYS A 105 -16.09 18.91 -62.58
C LYS A 105 -15.30 19.72 -63.61
N SER A 106 -15.69 20.98 -63.88
CA SER A 106 -15.09 21.82 -64.92
C SER A 106 -13.99 22.73 -64.36
N LEU A 107 -12.82 22.74 -65.00
CA LEU A 107 -11.66 23.55 -64.63
C LEU A 107 -11.96 25.06 -64.69
N LYS A 108 -12.68 25.49 -65.73
CA LYS A 108 -13.10 26.88 -65.92
C LYS A 108 -14.06 27.37 -64.82
N ALA A 109 -14.89 26.46 -64.29
CA ALA A 109 -15.77 26.76 -63.16
C ALA A 109 -14.98 26.87 -61.84
N ARG A 110 -13.92 26.07 -61.67
CA ARG A 110 -13.01 26.16 -60.51
C ARG A 110 -12.20 27.45 -60.51
N GLU A 111 -11.69 27.89 -61.66
CA GLU A 111 -10.94 29.14 -61.78
C GLU A 111 -11.81 30.37 -61.50
N LYS A 112 -13.03 30.41 -62.05
CA LYS A 112 -13.98 31.50 -61.77
C LYS A 112 -14.36 31.54 -60.29
N ALA A 113 -14.56 30.38 -59.67
CA ALA A 113 -14.79 30.29 -58.23
C ALA A 113 -13.57 30.78 -57.43
N ALA A 114 -12.36 30.38 -57.79
CA ALA A 114 -11.14 30.83 -57.11
C ALA A 114 -10.95 32.35 -57.17
N ALA A 115 -11.29 32.99 -58.30
CA ALA A 115 -11.23 34.44 -58.44
C ALA A 115 -12.29 35.16 -57.57
N GLU A 116 -13.52 34.64 -57.52
CA GLU A 116 -14.57 35.10 -56.59
C GLU A 116 -14.13 34.91 -55.12
N MET A 117 -13.49 33.79 -54.80
CA MET A 117 -12.93 33.51 -53.47
C MET A 117 -11.92 34.56 -53.06
N ALA A 118 -10.97 34.90 -53.96
CA ALA A 118 -9.96 35.90 -53.70
C ALA A 118 -10.60 37.28 -53.39
N LYS A 119 -11.68 37.64 -54.10
CA LYS A 119 -12.44 38.87 -53.84
C LYS A 119 -13.19 38.85 -52.52
N VAL A 120 -13.91 37.77 -52.20
CA VAL A 120 -14.65 37.63 -50.95
C VAL A 120 -13.69 37.60 -49.76
N MET A 121 -12.58 36.88 -49.86
CA MET A 121 -11.53 36.85 -48.85
C MET A 121 -10.86 38.22 -48.70
N ALA A 122 -10.55 38.93 -49.78
CA ALA A 122 -10.01 40.28 -49.69
C ALA A 122 -10.97 41.25 -48.99
N LYS A 123 -12.28 41.12 -49.24
CA LYS A 123 -13.34 41.92 -48.59
C LYS A 123 -13.53 41.53 -47.12
N ALA A 124 -13.48 40.23 -46.79
CA ALA A 124 -13.53 39.75 -45.42
C ALA A 124 -12.28 40.16 -44.61
N LYS A 125 -11.09 40.14 -45.23
CA LYS A 125 -9.83 40.61 -44.62
C LYS A 125 -9.85 42.12 -44.32
N THR A 126 -10.54 42.91 -45.12
CA THR A 126 -10.67 44.36 -44.92
C THR A 126 -11.80 44.72 -43.95
N ALA A 127 -12.92 43.98 -43.95
CA ALA A 127 -14.04 44.20 -43.03
C ALA A 127 -13.80 43.64 -41.62
N HIS A 128 -13.03 42.56 -41.49
CA HIS A 128 -12.63 41.98 -40.22
C HIS A 128 -11.14 42.20 -40.02
N ARG A 129 -10.76 43.24 -39.26
CA ARG A 129 -9.42 43.31 -38.67
C ARG A 129 -9.14 41.95 -38.03
N PHE A 130 -8.13 41.22 -38.49
CA PHE A 130 -7.61 40.10 -37.73
C PHE A 130 -7.17 40.67 -36.38
N VAL A 131 -8.03 40.54 -35.37
CA VAL A 131 -7.65 40.84 -34.01
C VAL A 131 -6.60 39.78 -33.70
N PRO A 132 -5.36 40.17 -33.30
CA PRO A 132 -4.38 39.19 -32.86
C PRO A 132 -5.08 38.30 -31.82
N ARG A 133 -4.96 36.98 -32.00
CA ARG A 133 -5.52 36.02 -31.04
C ARG A 133 -5.00 36.44 -29.67
N LYS A 134 -5.85 37.03 -28.84
CA LYS A 134 -5.56 37.12 -27.42
C LYS A 134 -5.57 35.66 -26.97
N SER A 135 -4.43 35.12 -26.62
CA SER A 135 -4.41 33.96 -25.75
C SER A 135 -4.59 34.49 -24.34
N THR A 136 -5.50 33.86 -23.60
CA THR A 136 -5.45 33.96 -22.14
C THR A 136 -4.57 32.83 -21.68
N GLU A 137 -3.53 33.15 -20.91
CA GLU A 137 -2.77 32.14 -20.18
C GLU A 137 -3.71 31.57 -19.12
N VAL A 138 -4.11 30.31 -19.34
CA VAL A 138 -4.90 29.53 -18.39
C VAL A 138 -3.94 28.56 -17.76
N GLU A 139 -3.94 28.55 -16.43
CA GLU A 139 -3.20 27.54 -15.69
C GLU A 139 -3.96 26.22 -15.74
N GLU A 140 -3.23 25.11 -15.83
CA GLU A 140 -3.78 23.76 -15.76
C GLU A 140 -2.94 22.91 -14.81
N LEU A 141 -3.57 21.96 -14.13
CA LEU A 141 -2.90 20.94 -13.35
C LEU A 141 -3.07 19.59 -14.05
N TRP A 142 -1.94 19.00 -14.43
CA TRP A 142 -1.84 17.74 -15.13
C TRP A 142 -1.33 16.70 -14.15
N LEU A 143 -2.03 15.57 -13.97
CA LEU A 143 -1.54 14.46 -13.17
C LEU A 143 -1.62 13.16 -13.96
N ARG A 144 -0.60 12.32 -13.82
CA ARG A 144 -0.56 10.94 -14.31
C ARG A 144 -0.17 10.02 -13.17
N TRP A 145 -0.68 8.80 -13.17
CA TRP A 145 -0.32 7.78 -12.18
C TRP A 145 0.22 6.53 -12.87
N TYR A 146 1.19 5.91 -12.21
CA TYR A 146 1.87 4.70 -12.66
C TYR A 146 1.81 3.68 -11.53
N PRO A 147 0.98 2.63 -11.64
CA PRO A 147 1.03 1.50 -10.71
C PRO A 147 2.44 0.92 -10.64
N ASP A 148 2.85 0.39 -9.49
CA ASP A 148 4.17 -0.23 -9.40
C ASP A 148 4.31 -1.41 -10.41
N GLU A 149 5.48 -1.53 -11.03
CA GLU A 149 5.78 -2.58 -12.01
C GLU A 149 5.66 -3.99 -11.42
N SER A 150 5.82 -4.13 -10.10
CA SER A 150 5.58 -5.38 -9.39
C SER A 150 4.14 -5.90 -9.54
N PHE A 151 3.18 -5.06 -9.96
CA PHE A 151 1.78 -5.46 -10.24
C PHE A 151 1.53 -5.75 -11.73
N ALA A 152 2.58 -5.69 -12.55
CA ALA A 152 2.54 -6.16 -13.92
C ALA A 152 2.73 -7.68 -13.94
N GLU A 153 1.92 -8.39 -14.72
CA GLU A 153 2.11 -9.81 -14.96
C GLU A 153 3.28 -10.01 -15.93
N GLU A 154 4.17 -10.95 -15.60
CA GLU A 154 5.23 -11.41 -16.53
C GLU A 154 4.76 -12.61 -17.37
N GLY A 155 3.70 -13.29 -16.93
CA GLY A 155 3.29 -14.56 -17.50
C GLY A 155 4.32 -15.67 -17.25
N VAL A 156 3.92 -16.90 -17.54
CA VAL A 156 4.77 -18.08 -17.35
C VAL A 156 4.99 -18.73 -18.71
N ALA A 157 6.18 -18.51 -19.26
CA ALA A 157 6.52 -19.05 -20.57
C ALA A 157 6.51 -20.58 -20.55
N PRO A 158 6.02 -21.23 -21.63
CA PRO A 158 6.24 -22.66 -21.88
C PRO A 158 7.71 -23.05 -21.72
N ALA A 159 7.97 -24.28 -21.29
CA ALA A 159 9.31 -24.84 -21.31
C ALA A 159 9.87 -24.80 -22.75
N THR A 160 11.04 -24.21 -22.93
CA THR A 160 11.76 -24.27 -24.20
C THR A 160 12.32 -25.68 -24.41
N GLN A 161 12.72 -26.00 -25.64
CA GLN A 161 13.35 -27.29 -25.93
C GLN A 161 14.65 -27.47 -25.11
N GLU A 162 15.46 -26.41 -25.00
CA GLU A 162 16.70 -26.42 -24.23
C GLU A 162 16.44 -26.65 -22.73
N GLU A 163 15.41 -25.99 -22.16
CA GLU A 163 15.00 -26.20 -20.77
C GLU A 163 14.53 -27.64 -20.52
N ALA A 164 13.76 -28.21 -21.45
CA ALA A 164 13.27 -29.59 -21.36
C ALA A 164 14.43 -30.61 -21.45
N GLU A 165 15.39 -30.37 -22.34
CA GLU A 165 16.59 -31.20 -22.46
C GLU A 165 17.48 -31.10 -21.21
N ALA A 166 17.69 -29.89 -20.69
CA ALA A 166 18.46 -29.66 -19.47
C ALA A 166 17.82 -30.34 -18.26
N ARG A 167 16.49 -30.25 -18.13
CA ARG A 167 15.75 -30.94 -17.06
C ARG A 167 15.86 -32.45 -17.19
N LYS A 168 15.66 -33.01 -18.39
CA LYS A 168 15.75 -34.46 -18.62
C LYS A 168 17.16 -34.99 -18.30
N LEU A 169 18.19 -34.24 -18.66
CA LEU A 169 19.57 -34.56 -18.29
C LEU A 169 19.72 -34.59 -16.76
N PHE A 170 19.26 -33.54 -16.07
CA PHE A 170 19.28 -33.48 -14.61
C PHE A 170 18.56 -34.67 -13.95
N GLU A 171 17.33 -34.98 -14.38
CA GLU A 171 16.54 -36.10 -13.86
C GLU A 171 17.23 -37.46 -14.08
N SER A 172 17.91 -37.63 -15.22
CA SER A 172 18.71 -38.83 -15.51
C SER A 172 19.92 -38.96 -14.58
N GLU A 173 20.62 -37.87 -14.30
CA GLU A 173 21.83 -37.86 -13.47
C GLU A 173 21.53 -38.10 -11.99
N ILE A 174 20.42 -37.57 -11.47
CA ILE A 174 20.04 -37.81 -10.06
C ILE A 174 19.47 -39.21 -9.81
N GLY A 175 19.16 -39.97 -10.87
CA GLY A 175 18.79 -41.38 -10.77
C GLY A 175 17.53 -41.64 -9.93
N GLY A 176 16.55 -40.74 -9.97
CA GLY A 176 15.30 -40.84 -9.22
C GLY A 176 15.38 -40.42 -7.75
N LYS A 177 16.53 -39.91 -7.29
CA LYS A 177 16.62 -39.24 -5.97
C LYS A 177 15.73 -37.99 -5.94
N PRO A 178 15.25 -37.56 -4.76
CA PRO A 178 14.50 -36.32 -4.63
C PRO A 178 15.34 -35.13 -5.10
N TRP A 179 14.86 -34.35 -6.06
CA TRP A 179 15.63 -33.23 -6.63
C TRP A 179 15.92 -32.11 -5.64
N TRP A 180 15.15 -32.05 -4.56
CA TRP A 180 15.30 -31.10 -3.46
C TRP A 180 16.23 -31.57 -2.33
N ASP A 181 16.77 -32.81 -2.39
CA ASP A 181 17.68 -33.32 -1.37
C ASP A 181 19.10 -32.75 -1.56
N MET A 182 19.30 -31.54 -1.08
CA MET A 182 20.60 -30.87 -1.14
C MET A 182 21.65 -31.49 -0.20
N SER A 183 21.29 -32.46 0.65
CA SER A 183 22.25 -33.18 1.50
C SER A 183 23.06 -34.23 0.72
N ASP A 184 22.52 -34.70 -0.42
CA ASP A 184 23.24 -35.54 -1.36
C ASP A 184 24.11 -34.67 -2.28
N ALA A 185 25.43 -34.86 -2.20
CA ALA A 185 26.39 -34.07 -2.97
C ALA A 185 26.21 -34.20 -4.49
N GLY A 186 25.75 -35.36 -4.97
CA GLY A 186 25.47 -35.57 -6.39
C GLY A 186 24.25 -34.77 -6.83
N VAL A 187 23.14 -34.86 -6.09
CA VAL A 187 21.93 -34.08 -6.35
C VAL A 187 22.24 -32.58 -6.32
N SER A 188 22.94 -32.10 -5.28
CA SER A 188 23.32 -30.69 -5.15
C SER A 188 24.18 -30.19 -6.32
N ALA A 189 25.19 -30.95 -6.75
CA ALA A 189 26.04 -30.57 -7.88
C ALA A 189 25.28 -30.52 -9.21
N HIS A 190 24.44 -31.53 -9.49
CA HIS A 190 23.63 -31.55 -10.72
C HIS A 190 22.54 -30.48 -10.69
N TRP A 191 21.98 -30.18 -9.52
CA TRP A 191 21.02 -29.10 -9.35
C TRP A 191 21.65 -27.74 -9.61
N GLN A 192 22.85 -27.49 -9.09
CA GLN A 192 23.61 -26.26 -9.39
C GLN A 192 23.86 -26.08 -10.87
N HIS A 193 24.22 -27.14 -11.58
CA HIS A 193 24.40 -27.09 -13.03
C HIS A 193 23.07 -26.78 -13.76
N PHE A 194 21.98 -27.46 -13.39
CA PHE A 194 20.67 -27.24 -14.00
C PHE A 194 20.15 -25.82 -13.74
N ALA A 195 20.12 -25.38 -12.48
CA ALA A 195 19.70 -24.04 -12.10
C ALA A 195 20.61 -22.95 -12.66
N GLY A 196 21.91 -23.21 -12.83
CA GLY A 196 22.81 -22.30 -13.51
C GLY A 196 22.51 -22.14 -15.00
N ALA A 197 21.97 -23.17 -15.66
CA ALA A 197 21.60 -23.14 -17.07
C ALA A 197 20.27 -22.42 -17.33
N VAL A 198 19.26 -22.64 -16.48
CA VAL A 198 17.89 -22.11 -16.70
C VAL A 198 17.47 -20.98 -15.75
N GLY A 199 18.24 -20.72 -14.70
CA GLY A 199 17.89 -19.84 -13.58
C GLY A 199 17.21 -20.60 -12.43
N ALA A 200 17.48 -20.20 -11.18
CA ALA A 200 17.06 -20.95 -9.99
C ALA A 200 15.54 -21.03 -9.80
N TYR A 201 14.83 -19.91 -9.94
CA TYR A 201 13.37 -19.87 -9.86
C TYR A 201 12.73 -20.69 -10.98
N ARG A 202 13.24 -20.53 -12.21
CA ARG A 202 12.78 -21.26 -13.38
C ARG A 202 13.01 -22.76 -13.24
N ALA A 203 14.15 -23.19 -12.68
CA ALA A 203 14.43 -24.59 -12.40
C ALA A 203 13.39 -25.20 -11.44
N VAL A 204 13.07 -24.51 -10.34
CA VAL A 204 12.01 -24.95 -9.40
C VAL A 204 10.67 -25.06 -10.11
N HIS A 205 10.30 -24.05 -10.90
CA HIS A 205 9.07 -24.08 -11.68
C HIS A 205 9.03 -25.28 -12.64
N LEU A 206 10.09 -25.51 -13.42
CA LEU A 206 10.20 -26.61 -14.37
C LEU A 206 10.11 -27.98 -13.69
N MET A 207 10.67 -28.14 -12.48
CA MET A 207 10.54 -29.39 -11.73
C MET A 207 9.11 -29.63 -11.23
N ARG A 208 8.36 -28.58 -10.90
CA ARG A 208 6.97 -28.68 -10.42
C ARG A 208 5.95 -28.82 -11.54
N SER A 209 6.16 -28.13 -12.66
CA SER A 209 5.22 -28.11 -13.78
C SER A 209 5.23 -29.41 -14.58
N GLY A 210 6.26 -30.26 -14.45
CA GLY A 210 6.29 -31.50 -15.21
C GLY A 210 6.31 -31.24 -16.72
N GLU A 211 5.59 -32.05 -17.50
CA GLU A 211 5.49 -31.85 -18.95
C GLU A 211 4.46 -30.75 -19.35
N ASP A 212 3.85 -30.07 -18.38
CA ASP A 212 2.91 -28.99 -18.67
C ASP A 212 3.61 -27.90 -19.46
N LYS A 213 2.99 -27.53 -20.58
CA LYS A 213 3.57 -26.59 -21.56
C LYS A 213 3.45 -25.13 -21.12
N GLY A 214 3.23 -24.82 -19.85
CA GLY A 214 2.95 -23.46 -19.38
C GLY A 214 1.73 -22.83 -20.07
N ASP A 215 1.63 -21.49 -20.02
CA ASP A 215 0.56 -20.76 -20.71
C ASP A 215 1.01 -20.45 -22.14
N ALA A 216 0.41 -21.11 -23.14
CA ALA A 216 0.69 -20.85 -24.56
C ALA A 216 0.38 -19.40 -24.97
N GLN A 217 -0.41 -18.66 -24.17
CA GLN A 217 -0.75 -17.26 -24.38
C GLN A 217 -0.05 -16.31 -23.39
N TYR A 218 1.01 -16.76 -22.69
CA TYR A 218 1.71 -15.94 -21.69
C TYR A 218 2.11 -14.55 -22.21
N GLN A 219 2.44 -14.43 -23.50
CA GLN A 219 2.80 -13.16 -24.11
C GLN A 219 1.69 -12.11 -24.08
N ARG A 220 0.42 -12.52 -24.04
CA ARG A 220 -0.72 -11.59 -23.91
C ARG A 220 -0.84 -11.01 -22.51
N ARG A 221 -0.18 -11.65 -21.54
CA ARG A 221 -0.19 -11.28 -20.12
C ARG A 221 1.01 -10.41 -19.77
N LEU A 222 2.10 -10.47 -20.54
CA LEU A 222 3.29 -9.63 -20.36
C LEU A 222 2.91 -8.14 -20.22
N GLY A 223 3.32 -7.54 -19.11
CA GLY A 223 3.08 -6.14 -18.80
C GLY A 223 1.64 -5.80 -18.41
N ARG A 224 0.71 -6.77 -18.38
CA ARG A 224 -0.68 -6.53 -17.96
C ARG A 224 -0.67 -6.13 -16.49
N ILE A 225 -1.20 -4.96 -16.17
CA ILE A 225 -1.31 -4.51 -14.78
C ILE A 225 -2.55 -5.16 -14.17
N ALA A 226 -2.37 -5.91 -13.08
CA ALA A 226 -3.45 -6.56 -12.35
C ALA A 226 -4.11 -5.61 -11.34
N ALA A 227 -5.40 -5.83 -11.05
CA ALA A 227 -6.16 -5.13 -10.02
C ALA A 227 -6.17 -3.60 -10.20
N LEU A 228 -6.17 -3.12 -11.46
CA LEU A 228 -6.36 -1.71 -11.76
C LEU A 228 -7.72 -1.22 -11.21
N PRO A 229 -7.77 -0.03 -10.58
CA PRO A 229 -9.04 0.54 -10.16
C PRO A 229 -9.90 0.88 -11.38
N GLY A 230 -11.22 0.98 -11.21
CA GLY A 230 -12.11 1.36 -12.32
C GLY A 230 -11.99 2.84 -12.69
N LYS A 231 -11.62 3.69 -11.72
CA LYS A 231 -11.33 5.12 -11.87
C LYS A 231 -10.32 5.55 -10.81
N VAL A 232 -9.74 6.74 -10.96
CA VAL A 232 -8.97 7.37 -9.89
C VAL A 232 -9.61 8.70 -9.53
N ALA A 233 -9.77 8.96 -8.23
CA ALA A 233 -10.19 10.25 -7.70
C ALA A 233 -9.00 10.97 -7.07
N LEU A 234 -8.98 12.28 -7.23
CA LEU A 234 -7.97 13.16 -6.65
C LEU A 234 -8.56 13.96 -5.50
N TYR A 235 -7.79 14.02 -4.43
CA TYR A 235 -8.11 14.77 -3.23
C TYR A 235 -6.96 15.68 -2.85
N ALA A 236 -7.27 16.84 -2.28
CA ALA A 236 -6.34 17.73 -1.62
C ALA A 236 -6.53 17.60 -0.11
N VAL A 237 -5.42 17.54 0.64
CA VAL A 237 -5.45 17.77 2.08
C VAL A 237 -5.05 19.22 2.33
N ILE A 238 -5.94 20.00 2.95
CA ILE A 238 -5.71 21.41 3.26
C ILE A 238 -6.05 21.61 4.73
N LYS A 239 -5.04 21.91 5.55
CA LYS A 239 -5.21 22.14 6.99
C LYS A 239 -5.95 20.98 7.67
N GLY A 240 -5.56 19.76 7.31
CA GLY A 240 -6.16 18.51 7.82
C GLY A 240 -7.54 18.17 7.26
N ARG A 241 -8.11 18.95 6.35
CA ARG A 241 -9.39 18.64 5.67
C ARG A 241 -9.13 18.03 4.30
N VAL A 242 -9.90 17.00 3.97
CA VAL A 242 -9.82 16.32 2.67
C VAL A 242 -10.88 16.90 1.74
N GLU A 243 -10.45 17.53 0.65
CA GLU A 243 -11.30 18.13 -0.36
C GLU A 243 -11.14 17.39 -1.69
N ARG A 244 -12.23 17.03 -2.37
CA ARG A 244 -12.14 16.34 -3.66
C ARG A 244 -11.81 17.34 -4.77
N LEU A 245 -10.72 17.12 -5.50
CA LEU A 245 -10.30 17.94 -6.63
C LEU A 245 -11.01 17.51 -7.92
N ALA A 246 -10.91 16.23 -8.28
CA ALA A 246 -11.40 15.74 -9.56
C ALA A 246 -11.53 14.21 -9.58
N VAL A 247 -12.16 13.68 -10.63
CA VAL A 247 -12.27 12.24 -10.89
C VAL A 247 -11.88 11.95 -12.34
N GLY A 248 -10.97 11.01 -12.52
CA GLY A 248 -10.48 10.58 -13.83
C GLY A 248 -11.52 9.84 -14.66
N LYS A 249 -11.19 9.57 -15.92
CA LYS A 249 -12.01 8.72 -16.79
C LYS A 249 -12.00 7.27 -16.29
N THR A 250 -12.90 6.46 -16.84
CA THR A 250 -12.93 5.02 -16.59
C THR A 250 -11.65 4.39 -17.13
N ILE A 251 -10.97 3.62 -16.30
CA ILE A 251 -9.85 2.77 -16.69
C ILE A 251 -10.43 1.50 -17.32
N PRO A 252 -10.07 1.16 -18.57
CA PRO A 252 -10.48 -0.09 -19.19
C PRO A 252 -10.03 -1.27 -18.35
N ARG A 253 -10.94 -2.23 -18.08
CA ARG A 253 -10.53 -3.46 -17.40
C ARG A 253 -9.64 -4.29 -18.31
N ASN A 254 -8.54 -4.76 -17.75
CA ASN A 254 -7.73 -5.77 -18.40
C ASN A 254 -8.40 -7.13 -18.18
N THR A 255 -8.85 -7.82 -19.23
CA THR A 255 -9.38 -9.19 -19.13
C THR A 255 -8.35 -10.18 -19.66
N ALA A 256 -8.44 -11.44 -19.23
CA ALA A 256 -7.59 -12.50 -19.76
C ALA A 256 -7.76 -12.72 -21.29
N SER A 257 -8.89 -12.31 -21.86
CA SER A 257 -9.25 -12.55 -23.26
C SER A 257 -8.98 -11.37 -24.21
N ALA A 258 -8.68 -10.18 -23.68
CA ALA A 258 -8.42 -8.98 -24.48
C ALA A 258 -7.02 -8.45 -24.21
N ALA A 259 -6.36 -7.94 -25.26
CA ALA A 259 -5.09 -7.23 -25.10
C ALA A 259 -5.27 -6.09 -24.09
N SER A 260 -4.35 -6.01 -23.13
CA SER A 260 -4.40 -5.03 -22.05
C SER A 260 -4.19 -3.62 -22.61
N VAL A 261 -5.24 -2.80 -22.60
CA VAL A 261 -5.20 -1.41 -23.07
C VAL A 261 -4.27 -0.56 -22.20
N VAL A 262 -4.19 -0.89 -20.91
CA VAL A 262 -3.27 -0.28 -19.95
C VAL A 262 -2.31 -1.34 -19.43
N SER A 263 -1.12 -1.36 -20.03
CA SER A 263 -0.04 -2.30 -19.74
C SER A 263 1.33 -1.63 -19.82
N TYR A 264 2.35 -2.29 -19.28
CA TYR A 264 3.77 -1.97 -19.39
C TYR A 264 4.43 -2.73 -20.54
N THR A 265 3.87 -2.65 -21.75
CA THR A 265 4.49 -3.20 -22.96
C THR A 265 5.34 -2.14 -23.68
N PRO A 266 6.26 -2.54 -24.59
CA PRO A 266 7.01 -1.59 -25.40
C PRO A 266 6.11 -0.59 -26.16
N GLU A 267 4.96 -1.04 -26.66
CA GLU A 267 4.01 -0.18 -27.41
C GLU A 267 3.41 0.91 -26.52
N ALA A 268 3.27 0.66 -25.21
CA ALA A 268 2.82 1.68 -24.26
C ALA A 268 3.85 2.81 -24.08
N ALA A 269 5.13 2.52 -24.34
CA ALA A 269 6.26 3.44 -24.28
C ALA A 269 6.61 4.08 -25.64
N ASP A 270 6.00 3.64 -26.74
CA ASP A 270 6.17 4.24 -28.06
C ASP A 270 5.47 5.62 -28.16
N PRO A 271 5.83 6.48 -29.13
CA PRO A 271 5.10 7.73 -29.40
C PRO A 271 3.60 7.48 -29.63
N GLY A 272 2.77 8.08 -28.78
CA GLY A 272 1.31 7.90 -28.77
C GLY A 272 0.81 6.87 -27.75
N GLY A 273 1.70 6.06 -27.18
CA GLY A 273 1.40 5.18 -26.05
C GLY A 273 1.16 5.96 -24.75
N TRP A 274 0.38 5.38 -23.83
CA TRP A 274 -0.10 6.08 -22.64
C TRP A 274 1.00 6.46 -21.63
N LEU A 275 2.16 5.79 -21.66
CA LEU A 275 3.30 6.15 -20.80
C LEU A 275 3.98 7.45 -21.25
N VAL A 276 3.91 7.77 -22.55
CA VAL A 276 4.57 8.95 -23.12
C VAL A 276 3.56 10.05 -23.39
N ASP A 277 2.47 9.74 -24.09
CA ASP A 277 1.45 10.72 -24.48
C ASP A 277 0.44 10.97 -23.34
N PHE A 278 0.28 12.24 -22.95
CA PHE A 278 -0.57 12.60 -21.80
C PHE A 278 -2.06 12.57 -22.13
N GLU A 279 -2.43 12.89 -23.36
CA GLU A 279 -3.82 12.85 -23.79
C GLU A 279 -4.28 11.39 -23.89
N THR A 280 -3.46 10.48 -24.43
CA THR A 280 -3.72 9.04 -24.41
C THR A 280 -3.87 8.54 -22.96
N ALA A 281 -3.01 8.98 -22.03
CA ALA A 281 -3.16 8.62 -20.62
C ALA A 281 -4.50 9.08 -20.05
N ILE A 282 -4.95 10.31 -20.34
CA ILE A 282 -6.27 10.80 -19.93
C ILE A 282 -7.38 9.92 -20.52
N GLU A 283 -7.29 9.58 -21.81
CA GLU A 283 -8.27 8.74 -22.50
C GLU A 283 -8.40 7.36 -21.87
N HIS A 284 -7.30 6.75 -21.43
CA HIS A 284 -7.29 5.46 -20.76
C HIS A 284 -7.55 5.54 -19.24
N GLY A 285 -7.85 6.73 -18.71
CA GLY A 285 -8.07 6.91 -17.28
C GLY A 285 -6.80 6.75 -16.44
N MET A 286 -5.62 6.91 -17.04
CA MET A 286 -4.30 6.89 -16.38
C MET A 286 -3.76 8.29 -16.08
N GLY A 287 -4.50 9.32 -16.48
CA GLY A 287 -4.19 10.71 -16.15
C GLY A 287 -5.43 11.59 -16.09
N ILE A 288 -5.24 12.82 -15.64
CA ILE A 288 -6.28 13.84 -15.57
C ILE A 288 -5.71 15.23 -15.74
N LYS A 289 -6.50 16.07 -16.41
CA LYS A 289 -6.24 17.48 -16.62
C LYS A 289 -7.32 18.31 -15.95
N ILE A 290 -6.90 19.23 -15.08
CA ILE A 290 -7.76 20.15 -14.35
C ILE A 290 -7.45 21.55 -14.84
N SER A 291 -8.43 22.23 -15.44
CA SER A 291 -8.32 23.61 -15.93
C SER A 291 -9.23 24.58 -15.16
N ASP A 292 -10.04 24.08 -14.23
CA ASP A 292 -10.93 24.91 -13.42
C ASP A 292 -10.11 25.80 -12.45
N PRO A 293 -10.20 27.14 -12.54
CA PRO A 293 -9.35 28.03 -11.75
C PRO A 293 -9.51 27.87 -10.24
N ASP A 294 -10.72 27.61 -9.74
CA ASP A 294 -10.99 27.43 -8.31
C ASP A 294 -10.38 26.13 -7.80
N THR A 295 -10.51 25.04 -8.56
CA THR A 295 -9.89 23.75 -8.25
C THR A 295 -8.37 23.83 -8.29
N ILE A 296 -7.78 24.58 -9.23
CA ILE A 296 -6.33 24.81 -9.29
C ILE A 296 -5.86 25.60 -8.07
N LYS A 297 -6.58 26.65 -7.69
CA LYS A 297 -6.28 27.42 -6.49
C LYS A 297 -6.32 26.53 -5.24
N LEU A 298 -7.31 25.64 -5.16
CA LEU A 298 -7.43 24.67 -4.09
C LEU A 298 -6.23 23.71 -4.07
N ALA A 299 -5.88 23.10 -5.21
CA ALA A 299 -4.73 22.21 -5.34
C ALA A 299 -3.39 22.90 -5.03
N ARG A 300 -3.23 24.20 -5.33
CA ARG A 300 -2.04 24.98 -4.96
C ARG A 300 -1.93 25.24 -3.46
N SER A 301 -3.06 25.31 -2.78
CA SER A 301 -3.12 25.48 -1.32
C SER A 301 -3.03 24.16 -0.56
N ALA A 302 -3.03 23.03 -1.27
CA ALA A 302 -2.96 21.70 -0.69
C ALA A 302 -1.60 21.42 -0.07
N ASP A 303 -1.62 20.91 1.15
CA ASP A 303 -0.48 20.34 1.84
C ASP A 303 -0.08 19.01 1.16
N TRP A 304 -1.10 18.23 0.76
CA TRP A 304 -0.94 16.96 0.05
C TRP A 304 -1.96 16.83 -1.08
N ILE A 305 -1.55 16.20 -2.18
CA ILE A 305 -2.46 15.69 -3.19
C ILE A 305 -2.44 14.17 -3.11
N ILE A 306 -3.61 13.56 -2.99
CA ILE A 306 -3.79 12.12 -2.84
C ILE A 306 -4.57 11.61 -4.03
N ALA A 307 -4.03 10.59 -4.70
CA ALA A 307 -4.74 9.82 -5.72
C ALA A 307 -5.29 8.53 -5.09
N VAL A 308 -6.59 8.28 -5.26
CA VAL A 308 -7.27 7.12 -4.71
C VAL A 308 -7.95 6.36 -5.84
N GLY A 309 -7.56 5.11 -6.02
CA GLY A 309 -8.27 4.17 -6.89
C GLY A 309 -9.67 3.90 -6.35
N LEU A 310 -10.68 4.14 -7.19
CA LEU A 310 -12.07 3.80 -6.89
C LEU A 310 -12.38 2.42 -7.49
N SER A 311 -13.00 1.55 -6.69
CA SER A 311 -13.18 0.15 -7.06
C SER A 311 -13.92 0.01 -8.39
N GLY A 312 -13.36 -0.84 -9.26
CA GLY A 312 -14.00 -1.23 -10.52
C GLY A 312 -14.93 -2.43 -10.34
N GLY A 313 -14.85 -3.17 -9.23
CA GLY A 313 -15.50 -4.45 -8.95
C GLY A 313 -14.63 -5.31 -8.00
N GLN A 314 -14.98 -6.58 -7.82
CA GLN A 314 -14.09 -7.54 -7.12
C GLN A 314 -12.90 -7.88 -8.02
N SER A 315 -11.69 -7.79 -7.48
CA SER A 315 -10.40 -8.02 -8.19
C SER A 315 -9.64 -9.23 -7.64
N GLN A 316 -10.33 -10.09 -6.89
CA GLN A 316 -9.76 -11.28 -6.25
C GLN A 316 -9.12 -12.21 -7.28
N ASP A 317 -9.84 -12.53 -8.37
CA ASP A 317 -9.34 -13.40 -9.44
C ASP A 317 -8.10 -12.81 -10.14
N GLU A 318 -8.06 -11.48 -10.34
CA GLU A 318 -6.91 -10.81 -10.94
C GLU A 318 -5.71 -10.84 -10.01
N LEU A 319 -5.92 -10.60 -8.71
CA LEU A 319 -4.85 -10.68 -7.71
C LEU A 319 -4.34 -12.12 -7.55
N ALA A 320 -5.23 -13.10 -7.52
CA ALA A 320 -4.86 -14.51 -7.48
C ALA A 320 -4.04 -14.90 -8.73
N ALA A 321 -4.49 -14.47 -9.91
CA ALA A 321 -3.76 -14.73 -11.15
C ALA A 321 -2.37 -14.07 -11.17
N LEU A 322 -2.24 -12.85 -10.62
CA LEU A 322 -0.95 -12.16 -10.46
C LEU A 322 -0.04 -12.93 -9.51
N LEU A 323 -0.51 -13.23 -8.29
CA LEU A 323 0.30 -13.91 -7.28
C LEU A 323 0.73 -15.29 -7.74
N ASN A 324 -0.14 -16.05 -8.41
CA ASN A 324 0.20 -17.36 -8.97
C ASN A 324 1.25 -17.24 -10.08
N SER A 325 1.14 -16.21 -10.94
CA SER A 325 2.17 -15.91 -11.94
C SER A 325 3.51 -15.61 -11.26
N HIS A 326 3.51 -14.78 -10.22
CA HIS A 326 4.73 -14.37 -9.53
C HIS A 326 5.34 -15.48 -8.67
N VAL A 327 4.53 -16.38 -8.11
CA VAL A 327 5.03 -17.60 -7.47
C VAL A 327 5.74 -18.47 -8.51
N ALA A 328 5.18 -18.61 -9.71
CA ALA A 328 5.74 -19.42 -10.77
C ALA A 328 6.99 -18.79 -11.43
N SER A 329 7.04 -17.47 -11.62
CA SER A 329 8.23 -16.77 -12.13
C SER A 329 9.30 -16.58 -11.05
N GLY A 330 8.92 -16.74 -9.78
CA GLY A 330 9.82 -16.47 -8.66
C GLY A 330 9.87 -15.00 -8.27
N GLU A 331 8.93 -14.18 -8.69
CA GLU A 331 8.76 -12.79 -8.27
C GLU A 331 7.96 -12.62 -6.96
N PHE A 332 7.42 -13.71 -6.41
CA PHE A 332 6.74 -13.70 -5.12
C PHE A 332 7.45 -14.58 -4.09
N SER A 333 7.63 -14.05 -2.88
CA SER A 333 8.12 -14.82 -1.74
C SER A 333 7.63 -14.22 -0.43
N ALA A 334 7.38 -15.05 0.59
CA ALA A 334 7.32 -14.52 1.95
C ALA A 334 8.74 -14.10 2.36
N ILE A 335 8.85 -13.00 3.08
CA ILE A 335 10.11 -12.58 3.71
C ILE A 335 10.06 -13.16 5.13
N PRO A 336 11.10 -13.82 5.66
CA PRO A 336 11.16 -14.27 7.05
C PRO A 336 11.38 -13.13 8.05
N GLN A 337 11.15 -13.41 9.32
CA GLN A 337 11.33 -12.40 10.37
C GLN A 337 12.81 -12.03 10.48
N ASP A 338 13.09 -10.78 10.90
CA ASP A 338 14.44 -10.26 11.12
C ASP A 338 15.35 -10.31 9.87
N SER A 339 14.74 -10.45 8.70
CA SER A 339 15.41 -10.40 7.42
C SER A 339 15.74 -8.95 7.05
N ALA A 340 17.03 -8.69 6.79
CA ALA A 340 17.46 -7.38 6.31
C ALA A 340 16.81 -7.08 4.96
N THR A 341 16.05 -5.99 4.86
CA THR A 341 15.42 -5.57 3.59
C THR A 341 16.36 -4.73 2.72
N ASN A 342 17.38 -4.14 3.33
CA ASN A 342 18.44 -3.38 2.66
C ASN A 342 19.80 -4.02 2.91
N ASN A 343 20.71 -3.88 1.94
CA ASN A 343 22.10 -4.25 2.14
C ASN A 343 22.73 -3.36 3.22
N SER A 344 23.57 -3.95 4.04
CA SER A 344 24.48 -3.28 4.97
C SER A 344 25.92 -3.81 4.74
N PRO A 345 26.95 -3.13 5.25
CA PRO A 345 28.32 -3.66 5.19
C PRO A 345 28.45 -5.04 5.86
N ASP A 346 27.64 -5.30 6.88
CA ASP A 346 27.74 -6.50 7.73
C ASP A 346 26.78 -7.62 7.32
N ALA A 347 25.72 -7.30 6.56
CA ALA A 347 24.70 -8.24 6.14
C ALA A 347 24.08 -7.82 4.80
N LEU A 348 24.02 -8.75 3.86
CA LEU A 348 23.29 -8.56 2.62
C LEU A 348 21.78 -8.61 2.86
N SER A 349 21.03 -8.00 1.96
CA SER A 349 19.57 -8.08 1.94
C SER A 349 19.15 -9.52 1.75
N TYR A 350 18.06 -9.89 2.42
CA TYR A 350 17.40 -11.17 2.20
C TYR A 350 16.87 -11.31 0.77
N LEU A 351 16.72 -10.19 0.05
CA LEU A 351 16.34 -10.13 -1.36
C LEU A 351 17.53 -10.43 -2.30
N ASN A 352 18.57 -11.10 -1.81
CA ASN A 352 19.68 -11.54 -2.64
C ASN A 352 19.22 -12.47 -3.76
N ARG A 353 19.96 -12.44 -4.87
CA ARG A 353 19.69 -13.34 -5.97
C ARG A 353 19.99 -14.79 -5.56
N PRO A 354 19.15 -15.77 -5.92
CA PRO A 354 19.34 -17.18 -5.55
C PRO A 354 20.73 -17.74 -5.87
N GLU A 355 21.39 -17.23 -6.89
CA GLU A 355 22.69 -17.73 -7.35
C GLU A 355 23.81 -17.57 -6.30
N ALA A 356 23.64 -16.66 -5.34
CA ALA A 356 24.60 -16.49 -4.25
C ALA A 356 24.50 -17.57 -3.16
N ASP A 357 23.35 -18.23 -3.03
CA ASP A 357 23.07 -19.26 -2.03
C ASP A 357 22.01 -20.22 -2.60
N LEU A 358 22.39 -21.01 -3.61
CA LEU A 358 21.43 -21.87 -4.29
C LEU A 358 20.92 -23.01 -3.40
N GLU A 359 21.78 -23.54 -2.53
CA GLU A 359 21.38 -24.60 -1.60
C GLU A 359 20.35 -24.09 -0.59
N GLY A 360 20.63 -22.96 0.07
CA GLY A 360 19.68 -22.36 1.01
C GLY A 360 18.42 -21.89 0.30
N PHE A 361 18.54 -21.34 -0.91
CA PHE A 361 17.38 -21.02 -1.75
C PHE A 361 16.50 -22.25 -2.00
N THR A 362 17.07 -23.36 -2.45
CA THR A 362 16.30 -24.58 -2.77
C THR A 362 15.59 -25.11 -1.53
N LYS A 363 16.29 -25.19 -0.39
CA LYS A 363 15.66 -25.57 0.89
C LYS A 363 14.44 -24.70 1.23
N ARG A 364 14.52 -23.39 0.97
CA ARG A 364 13.43 -22.43 1.23
C ARG A 364 12.32 -22.47 0.18
N ALA A 365 12.66 -22.82 -1.06
CA ALA A 365 11.73 -22.91 -2.17
C ALA A 365 10.92 -24.20 -2.17
N THR A 366 11.45 -25.29 -1.61
CA THR A 366 10.87 -26.64 -1.69
C THR A 366 10.27 -27.15 -0.37
N ALA A 367 9.76 -26.25 0.45
CA ALA A 367 9.21 -26.59 1.77
C ALA A 367 8.04 -27.58 1.69
N ILE A 368 7.25 -27.54 0.61
CA ILE A 368 6.17 -28.52 0.37
C ILE A 368 6.74 -29.90 0.15
N GLU A 369 7.71 -30.02 -0.76
CA GLU A 369 8.33 -31.28 -1.14
C GLU A 369 9.09 -31.91 0.03
N GLN A 370 9.58 -31.09 0.96
CA GLN A 370 10.21 -31.52 2.21
C GLN A 370 9.21 -31.91 3.31
N GLY A 371 7.92 -31.58 3.15
CA GLY A 371 6.90 -31.86 4.15
C GLY A 371 6.93 -30.90 5.35
N ASP A 372 7.46 -29.69 5.19
CA ASP A 372 7.59 -28.70 6.27
C ASP A 372 6.24 -28.18 6.78
N TYR A 373 5.18 -28.36 5.98
CA TYR A 373 3.81 -28.03 6.35
C TYR A 373 3.19 -29.10 7.28
N SER A 374 3.50 -29.01 8.58
CA SER A 374 2.82 -29.75 9.65
C SER A 374 1.46 -29.15 10.06
N ALA A 375 0.53 -30.00 10.48
CA ALA A 375 -0.74 -29.57 11.07
C ALA A 375 -0.54 -28.75 12.35
N GLY A 376 -1.44 -27.79 12.61
CA GLY A 376 -1.47 -27.01 13.85
C GLY A 376 -0.49 -25.83 13.92
N LYS A 377 0.25 -25.53 12.85
CA LYS A 377 1.06 -24.31 12.76
C LYS A 377 0.44 -23.29 11.81
N THR A 378 0.74 -22.03 12.05
CA THR A 378 0.37 -20.92 11.16
C THR A 378 1.53 -20.59 10.23
N TYR A 379 1.30 -20.73 8.92
CA TYR A 379 2.31 -20.42 7.89
C TYR A 379 2.03 -19.07 7.22
N ALA A 380 3.09 -18.37 6.84
CA ALA A 380 3.00 -17.10 6.14
C ALA A 380 2.12 -17.17 4.88
N ALA A 381 2.32 -18.17 4.02
CA ALA A 381 1.51 -18.34 2.80
C ALA A 381 0.03 -18.57 3.12
N ASP A 382 -0.28 -19.35 4.16
CA ASP A 382 -1.66 -19.65 4.55
C ASP A 382 -2.39 -18.42 5.08
N LEU A 383 -1.71 -17.58 5.86
CA LEU A 383 -2.25 -16.32 6.35
C LEU A 383 -2.58 -15.35 5.22
N LEU A 384 -1.68 -15.21 4.24
CA LEU A 384 -1.93 -14.35 3.08
C LEU A 384 -3.05 -14.87 2.21
N ALA A 385 -3.03 -16.18 1.92
CA ALA A 385 -4.05 -16.82 1.12
C ALA A 385 -5.43 -16.61 1.75
N GLU A 386 -5.56 -16.80 3.06
CA GLU A 386 -6.80 -16.54 3.79
C GLU A 386 -7.20 -15.07 3.77
N ALA A 387 -6.26 -14.14 3.94
CA ALA A 387 -6.53 -12.70 3.93
C ALA A 387 -7.02 -12.18 2.57
N PHE A 388 -6.53 -12.77 1.48
CA PHE A 388 -6.94 -12.43 0.12
C PHE A 388 -8.04 -13.34 -0.44
N ASP A 389 -8.52 -14.30 0.35
CA ASP A 389 -9.50 -15.33 -0.05
C ASP A 389 -9.03 -16.16 -1.27
N ILE A 390 -7.76 -16.54 -1.29
CA ILE A 390 -7.11 -17.34 -2.34
C ILE A 390 -6.91 -18.78 -1.82
N PRO A 391 -6.97 -19.80 -2.70
CA PRO A 391 -6.63 -21.17 -2.30
C PRO A 391 -5.22 -21.25 -1.68
N LYS A 392 -5.12 -21.81 -0.47
CA LYS A 392 -3.84 -21.96 0.25
C LYS A 392 -2.80 -22.73 -0.57
N ALA A 393 -3.24 -23.74 -1.32
CA ALA A 393 -2.38 -24.56 -2.16
C ALA A 393 -1.55 -23.73 -3.15
N ASP A 394 -2.12 -22.64 -3.68
CA ASP A 394 -1.50 -21.82 -4.71
C ASP A 394 -0.32 -21.00 -4.16
N LEU A 395 -0.47 -20.42 -2.96
CA LEU A 395 0.58 -19.60 -2.35
C LEU A 395 1.63 -20.39 -1.58
N ARG A 396 1.35 -21.64 -1.18
CA ARG A 396 2.33 -22.47 -0.47
C ARG A 396 3.57 -22.78 -1.32
N TRP A 397 3.46 -22.67 -2.64
CA TRP A 397 4.57 -22.85 -3.57
C TRP A 397 5.57 -21.68 -3.55
N ALA A 398 5.20 -20.56 -2.93
CA ALA A 398 6.08 -19.41 -2.76
C ALA A 398 7.33 -19.76 -1.95
N VAL A 399 8.45 -19.13 -2.29
CA VAL A 399 9.67 -19.24 -1.47
C VAL A 399 9.39 -18.70 -0.07
N ASN A 400 9.83 -19.45 0.95
CA ASN A 400 9.51 -19.23 2.37
C ASN A 400 8.01 -19.26 2.69
N GLY A 401 7.17 -19.84 1.85
CA GLY A 401 5.74 -19.95 2.15
C GLY A 401 5.45 -20.66 3.49
N ALA A 402 6.36 -21.53 3.92
CA ALA A 402 6.32 -22.26 5.19
C ALA A 402 6.93 -21.49 6.37
N ASP A 403 7.23 -20.19 6.24
CA ASP A 403 7.71 -19.38 7.36
C ASP A 403 6.70 -19.39 8.51
N THR A 404 7.17 -19.73 9.72
CA THR A 404 6.38 -19.79 10.96
C THR A 404 6.74 -18.69 11.94
N GLY A 405 7.42 -17.61 11.51
CA GLY A 405 7.84 -16.53 12.42
C GLY A 405 6.69 -15.90 13.22
N PHE A 406 5.43 -16.04 12.77
CA PHE A 406 4.26 -15.67 13.58
C PHE A 406 4.13 -16.49 14.86
N GLU A 407 4.41 -17.79 14.82
CA GLU A 407 4.37 -18.63 16.02
C GLU A 407 5.43 -18.21 17.02
N ASP A 408 6.62 -17.84 16.54
CA ASP A 408 7.69 -17.31 17.41
C ASP A 408 7.31 -15.97 18.03
N ALA A 409 6.73 -15.06 17.24
CA ALA A 409 6.25 -13.77 17.73
C ALA A 409 5.11 -13.93 18.76
N ARG A 410 4.21 -14.90 18.54
CA ARG A 410 3.13 -15.24 19.47
C ARG A 410 3.67 -15.87 20.75
N ALA A 411 4.61 -16.80 20.63
CA ALA A 411 5.28 -17.43 21.76
C ALA A 411 6.00 -16.39 22.61
N MET A 412 6.65 -15.40 22.00
CA MET A 412 7.26 -14.29 22.72
C MET A 412 6.23 -13.54 23.57
N LEU A 413 5.07 -13.18 23.01
CA LEU A 413 3.99 -12.53 23.77
C LEU A 413 3.50 -13.38 24.94
N ARG A 414 3.42 -14.71 24.79
CA ARG A 414 3.06 -15.60 25.90
C ARG A 414 4.10 -15.61 27.02
N VAL A 415 5.37 -15.49 26.67
CA VAL A 415 6.48 -15.49 27.64
C VAL A 415 6.60 -14.16 28.37
N ILE A 416 6.55 -13.03 27.65
CA ILE A 416 6.75 -11.69 28.24
C ILE A 416 5.45 -11.04 28.70
N GLY A 417 4.32 -11.49 28.18
CA GLY A 417 2.98 -10.95 28.41
C GLY A 417 2.67 -10.77 29.89
N PRO A 418 2.80 -11.80 30.75
CA PRO A 418 2.50 -11.66 32.18
C PRO A 418 3.28 -10.51 32.82
N ALA A 419 4.59 -10.43 32.58
CA ALA A 419 5.42 -9.36 33.14
C ALA A 419 5.05 -7.95 32.63
N LEU A 420 4.64 -7.84 31.37
CA LEU A 420 4.17 -6.56 30.79
C LEU A 420 2.80 -6.15 31.35
N LEU A 421 1.89 -7.10 31.54
CA LEU A 421 0.52 -6.84 31.97
C LEU A 421 0.43 -6.61 33.48
N ASP A 422 1.17 -7.38 34.29
CA ASP A 422 1.28 -7.24 35.74
C ASP A 422 1.73 -5.82 36.15
N SER A 423 2.62 -5.21 35.36
CA SER A 423 3.18 -3.89 35.69
C SER A 423 2.42 -2.72 35.06
N ALA A 424 1.90 -2.88 33.84
CA ALA A 424 1.29 -1.79 33.09
C ALA A 424 -0.25 -1.75 33.17
N LEU A 425 -0.91 -2.90 33.35
CA LEU A 425 -2.36 -3.04 33.24
C LEU A 425 -3.07 -3.50 34.52
N ASP A 426 -2.39 -3.58 35.67
CA ASP A 426 -2.95 -4.02 36.96
C ASP A 426 -4.27 -3.30 37.37
N GLY A 427 -4.58 -2.13 36.78
CA GLY A 427 -5.85 -1.42 36.92
C GLY A 427 -6.81 -1.42 35.70
N TYR A 428 -6.38 -1.88 34.52
CA TYR A 428 -7.11 -1.77 33.24
C TYR A 428 -7.35 -3.10 32.50
N SER A 429 -6.60 -4.17 32.79
CA SER A 429 -6.73 -5.48 32.12
C SER A 429 -7.86 -6.35 32.66
N GLN A 430 -8.60 -5.92 33.69
CA GLN A 430 -9.69 -6.71 34.26
C GLN A 430 -10.95 -6.66 33.38
N VAL A 431 -10.87 -7.26 32.19
CA VAL A 431 -12.03 -7.58 31.38
C VAL A 431 -12.88 -8.57 32.17
N ALA A 432 -14.11 -8.18 32.52
CA ALA A 432 -14.93 -8.92 33.47
C ALA A 432 -15.15 -10.39 33.04
N GLY A 433 -14.67 -11.31 33.88
CA GLY A 433 -14.75 -12.75 33.63
C GLY A 433 -13.88 -13.21 32.46
N VAL A 434 -12.70 -12.60 32.32
CA VAL A 434 -11.58 -13.08 31.51
C VAL A 434 -10.37 -13.15 32.45
N THR A 435 -9.66 -14.28 32.48
CA THR A 435 -8.42 -14.41 33.24
C THR A 435 -7.27 -13.69 32.54
N GLU A 436 -6.16 -13.45 33.24
CA GLU A 436 -4.98 -12.87 32.61
C GLU A 436 -4.43 -13.78 31.49
N ASP A 437 -4.33 -15.08 31.73
CA ASP A 437 -3.89 -16.06 30.73
C ASP A 437 -4.80 -16.04 29.49
N GLU A 438 -6.12 -15.97 29.67
CA GLU A 438 -7.07 -15.86 28.57
C GLU A 438 -6.89 -14.54 27.79
N PHE A 439 -6.62 -13.44 28.49
CA PHE A 439 -6.34 -12.15 27.85
C PHE A 439 -5.04 -12.23 27.04
N ILE A 440 -3.97 -12.80 27.60
CA ILE A 440 -2.69 -12.99 26.92
C ILE A 440 -2.84 -13.88 25.69
N GLU A 441 -3.57 -14.99 25.78
CA GLU A 441 -3.78 -15.86 24.62
C GLU A 441 -4.54 -15.14 23.49
N VAL A 442 -5.56 -14.35 23.82
CA VAL A 442 -6.26 -13.54 22.81
C VAL A 442 -5.31 -12.48 22.22
N MET A 443 -4.51 -11.81 23.04
CA MET A 443 -3.54 -10.81 22.59
C MET A 443 -2.45 -11.43 21.72
N ALA A 444 -1.89 -12.57 22.10
CA ALA A 444 -0.92 -13.31 21.28
C ALA A 444 -1.56 -13.72 19.95
N GLY A 445 -2.80 -14.23 19.96
CA GLY A 445 -3.52 -14.56 18.73
C GLY A 445 -3.73 -13.38 17.78
N THR A 446 -3.90 -12.16 18.33
CA THR A 446 -4.37 -10.97 17.59
C THR A 446 -3.27 -9.93 17.34
N ILE A 447 -2.22 -9.91 18.15
CA ILE A 447 -1.12 -8.95 18.11
C ILE A 447 0.18 -9.71 17.96
N ALA A 448 0.86 -9.50 16.84
CA ALA A 448 2.24 -9.91 16.68
C ALA A 448 3.09 -8.67 16.41
N ALA A 449 4.31 -8.65 16.96
CA ALA A 449 5.29 -7.57 16.73
C ALA A 449 5.57 -7.34 15.23
N ARG A 450 5.32 -8.36 14.41
CA ARG A 450 5.51 -8.38 12.97
C ARG A 450 4.30 -7.87 12.15
N GLY A 451 3.20 -7.52 12.80
CA GLY A 451 1.90 -7.29 12.17
C GLY A 451 1.08 -8.59 12.08
N VAL A 452 -0.13 -8.52 11.51
CA VAL A 452 -1.05 -9.69 11.44
C VAL A 452 -0.93 -10.49 10.14
N LEU A 453 -0.20 -9.96 9.16
CA LEU A 453 0.09 -10.59 7.87
C LEU A 453 1.60 -10.51 7.58
N PRO A 454 2.19 -11.50 6.89
CA PRO A 454 3.61 -11.48 6.56
C PRO A 454 3.96 -10.35 5.62
N THR A 455 5.20 -9.89 5.77
CA THR A 455 5.87 -9.13 4.72
C THR A 455 6.15 -10.07 3.55
N VAL A 456 5.85 -9.61 2.34
CA VAL A 456 6.10 -10.33 1.10
C VAL A 456 7.11 -9.57 0.27
N ARG A 457 7.77 -10.27 -0.64
CA ARG A 457 8.42 -9.68 -1.80
C ARG A 457 7.48 -9.86 -2.99
N LEU A 458 7.28 -8.80 -3.74
CA LEU A 458 6.61 -8.80 -5.04
C LEU A 458 7.54 -8.09 -6.03
N GLY A 459 8.01 -8.78 -7.06
CA GLY A 459 9.08 -8.26 -7.90
C GLY A 459 10.40 -8.15 -7.13
N GLY A 460 11.10 -7.03 -7.32
CA GLY A 460 12.26 -6.64 -6.52
C GLY A 460 11.95 -6.00 -5.16
N ASN A 461 10.67 -5.80 -4.82
CA ASN A 461 10.27 -4.92 -3.71
C ASN A 461 9.73 -5.71 -2.51
N ALA A 462 10.21 -5.38 -1.31
CA ALA A 462 9.61 -5.84 -0.06
C ALA A 462 8.38 -4.98 0.29
N MET A 463 7.25 -5.62 0.57
CA MET A 463 5.98 -4.99 0.88
C MET A 463 5.37 -5.55 2.16
N GLY A 464 4.95 -4.66 3.05
CA GLY A 464 4.10 -5.00 4.18
C GLY A 464 2.63 -4.97 3.78
N VAL A 465 1.84 -5.92 4.29
CA VAL A 465 0.38 -5.89 4.13
C VAL A 465 -0.24 -5.30 5.40
N LEU A 466 -0.81 -4.11 5.28
CA LEU A 466 -1.51 -3.44 6.37
C LEU A 466 -3.02 -3.59 6.16
N PRO A 467 -3.71 -4.46 6.91
CA PRO A 467 -5.16 -4.49 6.88
C PRO A 467 -5.72 -3.22 7.51
N ILE A 468 -6.60 -2.54 6.77
CA ILE A 468 -7.27 -1.33 7.23
C ILE A 468 -8.75 -1.64 7.36
N THR A 469 -9.32 -1.33 8.52
CA THR A 469 -10.77 -1.42 8.77
C THR A 469 -11.24 -0.19 9.51
N ASP A 470 -12.50 0.20 9.32
CA ASP A 470 -13.10 1.19 10.19
C ASP A 470 -13.36 0.57 11.56
N ILE A 471 -12.83 1.18 12.62
CA ILE A 471 -13.08 0.82 14.01
C ILE A 471 -14.60 0.80 14.33
N SER A 472 -15.40 1.62 13.64
CA SER A 472 -16.85 1.61 13.77
C SER A 472 -17.48 0.34 13.18
N ALA A 473 -16.86 -0.22 12.13
CA ALA A 473 -17.28 -1.43 11.46
C ALA A 473 -16.73 -2.70 12.12
N PHE A 474 -15.66 -2.60 12.91
CA PHE A 474 -15.13 -3.70 13.70
C PHE A 474 -16.19 -4.19 14.71
N LYS A 475 -16.59 -5.45 14.54
CA LYS A 475 -17.47 -6.17 15.44
C LYS A 475 -16.76 -7.46 15.84
N PRO A 476 -16.49 -7.67 17.15
CA PRO A 476 -16.06 -8.96 17.65
C PRO A 476 -17.00 -10.06 17.15
N ALA A 477 -16.45 -11.21 16.77
CA ALA A 477 -17.28 -12.34 16.37
C ALA A 477 -18.11 -12.79 17.57
N GLU A 478 -19.44 -12.70 17.46
CA GLU A 478 -20.32 -13.15 18.54
C GLU A 478 -20.11 -14.64 18.78
N PRO A 479 -19.84 -15.06 20.02
CA PRO A 479 -19.69 -16.47 20.33
C PRO A 479 -21.03 -17.17 20.08
N GLY A 480 -21.00 -18.31 19.40
CA GLY A 480 -22.18 -19.15 19.24
C GLY A 480 -22.73 -19.63 20.59
N PRO A 481 -23.97 -20.17 20.63
CA PRO A 481 -24.59 -20.63 21.88
C PRO A 481 -23.77 -21.72 22.60
N ASP A 482 -22.99 -22.50 21.85
CA ASP A 482 -22.14 -23.58 22.36
C ASP A 482 -20.65 -23.21 22.38
N ALA A 483 -20.32 -21.92 22.34
CA ALA A 483 -18.94 -21.44 22.35
C ALA A 483 -18.24 -21.76 23.68
N ASP A 484 -17.01 -22.27 23.57
CA ASP A 484 -16.17 -22.55 24.73
C ASP A 484 -15.70 -21.28 25.45
N ALA A 485 -15.02 -21.46 26.59
CA ALA A 485 -14.50 -20.36 27.39
C ALA A 485 -13.52 -19.48 26.60
N ALA A 486 -12.73 -20.07 25.70
CA ALA A 486 -11.75 -19.34 24.89
C ALA A 486 -12.44 -18.40 23.89
N ALA A 487 -13.48 -18.87 23.20
CA ALA A 487 -14.27 -18.04 22.29
C ALA A 487 -15.01 -16.91 23.04
N GLN A 488 -15.51 -17.18 24.24
CA GLN A 488 -16.13 -16.15 25.09
C GLN A 488 -15.11 -15.11 25.56
N ALA A 489 -13.92 -15.54 25.96
CA ALA A 489 -12.82 -14.64 26.33
C ALA A 489 -12.41 -13.77 25.13
N ALA A 490 -12.23 -14.37 23.95
CA ALA A 490 -11.90 -13.66 22.72
C ALA A 490 -12.91 -12.55 22.41
N TYR A 491 -14.22 -12.87 22.45
CA TYR A 491 -15.27 -11.88 22.24
C TYR A 491 -15.17 -10.69 23.20
N LYS A 492 -14.99 -10.96 24.49
CA LYS A 492 -14.90 -9.91 25.53
C LYS A 492 -13.64 -9.06 25.37
N VAL A 493 -12.49 -9.67 25.14
CA VAL A 493 -11.21 -8.96 24.94
C VAL A 493 -11.26 -8.10 23.68
N GLN A 494 -11.76 -8.64 22.56
CA GLN A 494 -11.95 -7.87 21.33
C GLN A 494 -12.94 -6.70 21.53
N GLY A 495 -14.01 -6.91 22.30
CA GLY A 495 -14.94 -5.84 22.68
C GLY A 495 -14.27 -4.74 23.49
N PHE A 496 -13.45 -5.12 24.47
CA PHE A 496 -12.62 -4.19 25.23
C PHE A 496 -11.66 -3.41 24.33
N LEU A 497 -10.90 -4.09 23.45
CA LEU A 497 -9.97 -3.44 22.52
C LEU A 497 -10.66 -2.47 21.57
N ALA A 498 -11.87 -2.80 21.09
CA ALA A 498 -12.67 -1.91 20.26
C ALA A 498 -13.09 -0.65 21.03
N GLN A 499 -13.54 -0.81 22.28
CA GLN A 499 -13.92 0.30 23.14
C GLN A 499 -12.71 1.18 23.50
N TYR A 500 -11.60 0.56 23.87
CA TYR A 500 -10.33 1.23 24.18
C TYR A 500 -9.82 2.02 22.96
N SER A 501 -9.88 1.44 21.76
CA SER A 501 -9.50 2.11 20.52
C SER A 501 -10.40 3.30 20.21
N ARG A 502 -11.72 3.20 20.44
CA ARG A 502 -12.66 4.33 20.30
C ARG A 502 -12.36 5.45 21.30
N PHE A 503 -12.11 5.09 22.55
CA PHE A 503 -11.72 6.03 23.60
C PHE A 503 -10.43 6.77 23.22
N ASN A 504 -9.39 6.02 22.86
CA ASN A 504 -8.12 6.58 22.42
C ASN A 504 -8.28 7.45 21.17
N ARG A 505 -9.09 7.07 20.18
CA ARG A 505 -9.33 7.94 19.02
C ARG A 505 -10.08 9.23 19.37
N ALA A 506 -10.92 9.23 20.40
CA ALA A 506 -11.60 10.45 20.85
C ALA A 506 -10.69 11.37 21.68
N PHE A 507 -9.74 10.81 22.42
CA PHE A 507 -8.89 11.54 23.36
C PHE A 507 -7.47 11.81 22.85
N LEU A 508 -6.83 10.83 22.21
CA LEU A 508 -5.44 10.90 21.78
C LEU A 508 -5.19 11.94 20.69
N PRO A 509 -6.03 12.19 19.67
CA PRO A 509 -5.72 13.23 18.69
C PRO A 509 -5.51 14.59 19.33
N ARG A 510 -6.34 14.98 20.31
CA ARG A 510 -6.11 16.22 21.08
C ARG A 510 -4.77 16.19 21.80
N LYS A 511 -4.49 15.09 22.51
CA LYS A 511 -3.23 14.91 23.23
C LYS A 511 -2.01 14.81 22.31
N ALA A 512 -2.15 14.23 21.13
CA ALA A 512 -1.11 14.02 20.12
C ALA A 512 -0.84 15.34 19.39
N ASP A 513 -1.86 16.10 19.05
CA ASP A 513 -1.73 17.49 18.59
C ASP A 513 -1.03 18.36 19.65
N ASP A 514 -1.25 18.06 20.94
CA ASP A 514 -0.59 18.74 22.06
C ASP A 514 0.85 18.23 22.37
N THR A 515 1.25 17.03 21.91
CA THR A 515 2.52 16.37 22.33
C THR A 515 3.48 16.00 21.19
N VAL A 516 2.96 15.71 20.00
CA VAL A 516 3.74 15.51 18.78
C VAL A 516 3.76 16.87 18.07
N PRO A 517 4.93 17.49 17.85
CA PRO A 517 4.97 18.73 17.11
C PRO A 517 4.41 18.49 15.71
N VAL A 518 3.24 19.06 15.41
CA VAL A 518 2.68 19.10 14.06
C VAL A 518 2.96 20.49 13.51
N ILE A 519 3.72 20.57 12.41
CA ILE A 519 3.95 21.84 11.74
C ILE A 519 2.72 22.18 10.92
N GLN A 520 2.09 23.30 11.23
CA GLN A 520 1.05 23.87 10.38
C GLN A 520 1.69 24.86 9.37
N PRO A 521 1.12 25.05 8.16
CA PRO A 521 1.70 25.93 7.14
C PRO A 521 1.84 27.40 7.54
N SER A 522 1.12 27.83 8.59
CA SER A 522 1.19 29.17 9.18
C SER A 522 1.83 29.17 10.56
N ASP A 523 2.53 28.11 10.93
CA ASP A 523 3.15 27.99 12.23
C ASP A 523 4.40 28.90 12.29
N PRO A 524 4.39 29.99 13.08
CA PRO A 524 5.54 30.87 13.20
C PRO A 524 6.77 30.14 13.76
N GLU A 525 6.56 28.99 14.40
CA GLU A 525 7.60 28.12 14.97
C GLU A 525 7.83 26.85 14.13
N GLY A 526 7.28 26.79 12.90
CA GLY A 526 7.33 25.59 12.07
C GLY A 526 8.74 25.06 11.78
N ALA A 527 9.75 25.94 11.74
CA ALA A 527 11.14 25.54 11.59
C ALA A 527 11.70 24.82 12.83
N ASP A 528 11.34 25.29 14.03
CA ASP A 528 11.79 24.69 15.29
C ASP A 528 11.04 23.37 15.55
N LYS A 529 9.74 23.31 15.23
CA LYS A 529 8.96 22.05 15.27
C LYS A 529 9.47 21.02 14.26
N LEU A 530 9.84 21.43 13.04
CA LEU A 530 10.48 20.53 12.07
C LEU A 530 11.80 20.00 12.59
N PHE A 531 12.59 20.85 13.23
CA PHE A 531 13.83 20.45 13.85
C PHE A 531 13.58 19.42 14.97
N ASP A 532 12.57 19.61 15.80
CA ASP A 532 12.19 18.65 16.85
C ASP A 532 11.66 17.32 16.27
N ILE A 533 10.87 17.36 15.20
CA ILE A 533 10.41 16.15 14.49
C ILE A 533 11.60 15.39 13.90
N LEU A 534 12.46 16.06 13.15
CA LEU A 534 13.59 15.42 12.46
C LEU A 534 14.69 14.95 13.42
N SER A 535 14.83 15.59 14.59
CA SER A 535 15.76 15.15 15.63
C SER A 535 15.22 14.00 16.48
N SER A 536 13.90 13.85 16.59
CA SER A 536 13.23 12.77 17.34
C SER A 536 12.89 11.54 16.50
N THR A 537 12.74 11.68 15.17
CA THR A 537 12.42 10.58 14.26
C THR A 537 13.52 10.37 13.21
N ARG A 538 14.18 9.20 13.25
CA ARG A 538 15.13 8.78 12.21
C ARG A 538 14.37 8.35 10.95
N VAL A 539 14.07 9.29 10.05
CA VAL A 539 13.53 8.99 8.71
C VAL A 539 14.64 8.66 7.70
N SER A 540 14.25 7.98 6.61
CA SER A 540 15.15 7.28 5.67
C SER A 540 16.24 8.14 5.01
N LYS A 541 17.30 7.48 4.52
CA LYS A 541 18.61 8.06 4.21
C LYS A 541 18.75 8.73 2.84
N ARG A 542 17.73 8.77 1.98
CA ARG A 542 17.93 9.17 0.57
C ARG A 542 16.80 10.01 0.00
N LEU A 543 17.17 11.15 -0.58
CA LEU A 543 16.27 12.10 -1.25
C LEU A 543 16.95 12.53 -2.55
N ASP A 544 16.47 12.02 -3.68
CA ASP A 544 17.01 12.33 -5.00
C ASP A 544 16.21 13.49 -5.60
N VAL A 545 16.89 14.58 -5.98
CA VAL A 545 16.24 15.75 -6.63
C VAL A 545 16.84 15.94 -8.02
N SER A 546 15.98 15.99 -9.02
CA SER A 546 16.33 16.38 -10.39
C SER A 546 15.81 17.79 -10.70
N GLY A 547 16.61 18.58 -11.42
CA GLY A 547 16.16 19.87 -11.94
C GLY A 547 15.21 19.72 -13.13
N VAL A 548 14.45 20.76 -13.45
CA VAL A 548 13.69 20.86 -14.72
C VAL A 548 14.47 21.64 -15.77
N GLY A 549 14.29 21.28 -17.05
CA GLY A 549 14.91 21.96 -18.20
C GLY A 549 16.37 21.54 -18.44
N PRO A 550 17.26 22.44 -18.91
CA PRO A 550 18.66 22.12 -19.24
C PRO A 550 19.50 21.53 -18.09
N LYS A 551 18.95 21.53 -16.86
CA LYS A 551 19.57 20.97 -15.65
C LYS A 551 19.02 19.60 -15.25
N ALA A 552 18.12 19.00 -16.04
CA ALA A 552 17.54 17.69 -15.75
C ALA A 552 18.56 16.55 -15.63
N ALA A 553 19.72 16.68 -16.27
CA ALA A 553 20.79 15.69 -16.21
C ALA A 553 21.62 15.73 -14.90
N LYS A 554 21.41 16.72 -14.01
CA LYS A 554 22.05 16.75 -12.69
C LYS A 554 21.08 16.23 -11.65
N ILE A 555 21.16 14.94 -11.38
CA ILE A 555 20.67 14.34 -10.14
C ILE A 555 21.75 14.63 -9.09
N SER A 556 21.38 15.30 -8.01
CA SER A 556 22.28 15.53 -6.87
C SER A 556 21.67 14.92 -5.62
N ASP A 557 22.41 14.02 -4.98
CA ASP A 557 22.04 13.46 -3.69
C ASP A 557 22.01 14.59 -2.66
N LEU A 558 20.83 14.86 -2.09
CA LEU A 558 20.73 15.72 -0.91
C LEU A 558 21.05 14.86 0.31
N GLY A 559 22.33 14.82 0.70
CA GLY A 559 22.72 14.34 2.02
C GLY A 559 22.00 15.20 3.07
N CYS A 560 21.19 14.58 3.93
CA CYS A 560 20.52 15.28 5.01
C CYS A 560 21.50 15.45 6.18
N PRO A 561 22.01 16.66 6.47
CA PRO A 561 23.01 16.86 7.52
C PRO A 561 22.50 16.48 8.92
N TYR A 562 21.18 16.34 9.08
CA TYR A 562 20.50 15.95 10.31
C TYR A 562 20.49 14.42 10.53
N VAL A 563 20.76 13.62 9.48
CA VAL A 563 20.85 12.16 9.55
C VAL A 563 22.30 11.71 9.84
N ASP A 564 23.29 12.50 9.44
CA ASP A 564 24.72 12.19 9.61
C ASP A 564 25.26 12.48 11.02
N GLY A 565 24.42 12.92 11.96
CA GLY A 565 24.78 13.15 13.36
C GLY A 565 25.73 14.34 13.61
N THR A 566 26.14 15.06 12.56
CA THR A 566 26.94 16.29 12.69
C THR A 566 26.03 17.48 12.96
N ARG A 567 26.22 18.18 14.09
CA ARG A 567 25.52 19.45 14.36
C ARG A 567 25.71 20.41 13.17
N PRO A 568 24.63 20.97 12.56
CA PRO A 568 24.78 21.92 11.48
C PRO A 568 25.54 23.16 11.97
N LYS A 569 26.66 23.48 11.33
CA LYS A 569 27.49 24.67 11.66
C LYS A 569 26.92 25.98 11.13
N PHE A 570 25.78 25.98 10.44
CA PHE A 570 25.23 27.17 9.79
C PHE A 570 23.79 27.44 10.24
N ARG A 571 23.64 28.36 11.20
CA ARG A 571 22.42 29.18 11.31
C ARG A 571 22.51 30.28 10.26
N ALA A 572 21.69 30.22 9.22
CA ALA A 572 21.59 31.28 8.23
C ALA A 572 21.07 32.56 8.90
N LYS A 573 21.89 33.62 8.88
CA LYS A 573 21.45 34.98 9.23
C LYS A 573 20.93 35.63 7.94
N LYS A 574 19.64 35.98 7.95
CA LYS A 574 18.85 36.72 6.94
C LYS A 574 18.11 35.88 5.87
N GLU A 575 16.81 36.18 5.82
CA GLU A 575 15.83 35.71 4.84
C GLU A 575 16.22 36.12 3.42
N VAL A 576 16.44 35.12 2.58
CA VAL A 576 16.16 35.21 1.15
C VAL A 576 15.01 34.23 0.93
N VAL A 577 13.86 34.75 0.51
CA VAL A 577 12.69 33.96 0.14
C VAL A 577 13.01 33.18 -1.13
N ALA A 578 13.62 32.00 -0.95
CA ALA A 578 13.65 30.95 -1.93
C ALA A 578 12.59 29.92 -1.52
N LYS A 579 11.55 29.75 -2.34
CA LYS A 579 10.56 28.69 -2.16
C LYS A 579 11.26 27.34 -2.35
N PHE A 580 11.59 26.67 -1.25
CA PHE A 580 11.94 25.26 -1.24
C PHE A 580 10.67 24.46 -1.02
N ARG A 581 10.38 23.53 -1.93
CA ARG A 581 9.28 22.57 -1.78
C ARG A 581 9.93 21.25 -1.35
N ILE A 582 9.69 20.89 -0.10
CA ILE A 582 10.12 19.62 0.48
C ILE A 582 8.96 18.64 0.28
N SER A 583 9.23 17.50 -0.32
CA SER A 583 8.32 16.35 -0.30
C SER A 583 9.06 15.25 0.44
N CYS A 584 8.56 14.93 1.64
CA CYS A 584 9.07 13.88 2.52
C CYS A 584 8.50 12.52 2.12
#